data_AF-A0A7X7DAY7-F1
#
_entry.id   AF-A0A7X7DAY7-F1
#
_cell.length_a   1.000
_cell.length_b   1.000
_cell.length_c   1.000
_cell.angle_alpha   90.00
_cell.angle_beta   90.00
_cell.angle_gamma   90.00
#
_symmetry.space_group_name_H-M   'P 1'
#
loop_
_entity.id
_entity.type
_entity.pdbx_description
1 polymer ?
#
loop_
_entity_poly.entity_id
_entity_poly.type
_entity_poly.pdbx_seq_one_letter_code
_entity_poly.pdbx_strand_id
1 'polypeptide(L)'
;MSISTSGRADGRADGDLRDVTITRGFTSHPAGSVLVTFGQTRVMCTASVTEGVPRWRKGSGLGWLTAEYAMLPAATHERSGRESVRGKVGGRTHEISRLVGRSLRAAIDLSALGENTIALDCDVLQADGGTRTAAITGAYVALADAVTWLQSKGAVAGNPLTGAIAAVSVGVVDGRVLCDLPYEEDSRAEVDMNVVCQSEGKLIEVQGTAEGAAFGRDTLDAMLDSAQAGCEKLFELQRQALGAPYPGELPTPPGVTAPGSSSARR
;
A
#
# COMPACT_ATOMS: atom_id res chain seq x y z
N MET A 1 -31.65 -31.10 8.93
CA MET A 1 -30.35 -30.41 9.11
C MET A 1 -29.77 -30.20 7.72
N SER A 2 -30.01 -29.02 7.13
CA SER A 2 -29.35 -28.70 5.86
C SER A 2 -27.89 -28.39 6.18
N ILE A 3 -26.98 -29.21 5.65
CA ILE A 3 -25.57 -28.85 5.58
C ILE A 3 -25.53 -27.67 4.61
N SER A 4 -25.54 -26.45 5.15
CA SER A 4 -25.24 -25.25 4.37
C SER A 4 -23.85 -25.45 3.79
N THR A 5 -23.73 -25.36 2.48
CA THR A 5 -22.47 -25.48 1.76
C THR A 5 -21.48 -24.45 2.31
N SER A 6 -20.58 -24.93 3.17
CA SER A 6 -19.57 -24.18 3.92
C SER A 6 -18.49 -23.67 2.95
N GLY A 7 -18.75 -22.55 2.30
CA GLY A 7 -17.80 -21.89 1.41
C GLY A 7 -18.01 -20.39 1.40
N ARG A 8 -16.95 -19.64 1.12
CA ARG A 8 -17.02 -18.19 0.90
C ARG A 8 -17.81 -17.91 -0.38
N ALA A 9 -18.48 -16.75 -0.46
CA ALA A 9 -19.34 -16.40 -1.59
C ALA A 9 -18.58 -16.36 -2.94
N ASP A 10 -17.28 -16.08 -2.89
CA ASP A 10 -16.37 -16.06 -4.04
C ASP A 10 -15.63 -17.39 -4.28
N GLY A 11 -15.93 -18.44 -3.50
CA GLY A 11 -15.36 -19.78 -3.65
C GLY A 11 -13.97 -19.98 -3.06
N ARG A 12 -13.38 -18.97 -2.38
CA ARG A 12 -12.06 -19.09 -1.74
C ARG A 12 -12.08 -19.96 -0.49
N ALA A 13 -10.92 -20.51 -0.15
CA ALA A 13 -10.68 -21.04 1.19
C ALA A 13 -10.51 -19.91 2.22
N ASP A 14 -10.61 -20.26 3.49
CA ASP A 14 -10.57 -19.31 4.60
C ASP A 14 -9.23 -18.53 4.65
N GLY A 15 -8.10 -19.18 4.40
CA GLY A 15 -6.76 -18.57 4.39
C GLY A 15 -6.30 -17.98 3.04
N ASP A 16 -7.18 -17.91 2.04
CA ASP A 16 -6.81 -17.43 0.71
C ASP A 16 -7.04 -15.93 0.53
N LEU A 17 -6.07 -15.29 -0.14
CA LEU A 17 -6.23 -13.95 -0.70
C LEU A 17 -7.21 -13.98 -1.88
N ARG A 18 -7.82 -12.84 -2.21
CA ARG A 18 -8.41 -12.62 -3.53
C ARG A 18 -7.34 -12.64 -4.61
N ASP A 19 -7.77 -12.60 -5.87
CA ASP A 19 -6.85 -12.38 -6.98
C ASP A 19 -6.17 -11.01 -6.83
N VAL A 20 -4.84 -11.00 -6.72
CA VAL A 20 -4.05 -9.79 -6.50
C VAL A 20 -3.21 -9.48 -7.73
N THR A 21 -3.39 -8.29 -8.28
CA THR A 21 -2.56 -7.79 -9.39
C THR A 21 -1.87 -6.50 -9.00
N ILE A 22 -0.63 -6.33 -9.46
CA ILE A 22 0.19 -5.14 -9.23
C ILE A 22 0.67 -4.66 -10.60
N THR A 23 0.06 -3.59 -11.09
CA THR A 23 0.41 -2.98 -12.39
C THR A 23 1.24 -1.72 -12.15
N ARG A 24 2.56 -1.81 -12.38
CA ARG A 24 3.49 -0.67 -12.32
C ARG A 24 3.35 0.21 -13.57
N GLY A 25 3.70 1.49 -13.44
CA GLY A 25 3.62 2.48 -14.52
C GLY A 25 2.19 2.84 -14.92
N PHE A 26 1.22 2.76 -13.99
CA PHE A 26 -0.19 3.02 -14.32
C PHE A 26 -0.43 4.44 -14.86
N THR A 27 0.30 5.42 -14.32
CA THR A 27 0.43 6.77 -14.87
C THR A 27 1.91 7.15 -14.98
N SER A 28 2.24 8.07 -15.87
CA SER A 28 3.63 8.37 -16.26
C SER A 28 4.30 9.55 -15.56
N HIS A 29 3.55 10.39 -14.85
CA HIS A 29 4.09 11.62 -14.25
C HIS A 29 4.82 11.38 -12.91
N PRO A 30 4.29 10.57 -11.96
CA PRO A 30 4.97 10.31 -10.70
C PRO A 30 6.22 9.46 -10.89
N ALA A 31 7.16 9.54 -9.94
CA ALA A 31 8.37 8.71 -9.93
C ALA A 31 8.07 7.23 -9.64
N GLY A 32 6.92 6.94 -9.02
CA GLY A 32 6.36 5.59 -8.95
C GLY A 32 4.85 5.67 -9.08
N SER A 33 4.24 4.77 -9.86
CA SER A 33 2.80 4.75 -10.09
C SER A 33 2.32 3.31 -10.25
N VAL A 34 1.44 2.87 -9.36
CA VAL A 34 0.99 1.49 -9.27
C VAL A 34 -0.53 1.46 -9.18
N LEU A 35 -1.17 0.66 -10.02
CA LEU A 35 -2.53 0.20 -9.77
C LEU A 35 -2.44 -1.17 -9.10
N VAL A 36 -2.91 -1.27 -7.86
CA VAL A 36 -3.03 -2.53 -7.13
C VAL A 36 -4.50 -2.95 -7.06
N THR A 37 -4.76 -4.23 -7.31
CA THR A 37 -6.10 -4.82 -7.21
C THR A 37 -6.10 -5.97 -6.22
N PHE A 38 -7.11 -6.02 -5.35
CA PHE A 38 -7.40 -7.14 -4.44
C PHE A 38 -8.83 -7.58 -4.75
N GLY A 39 -8.99 -8.54 -5.66
CA GLY A 39 -10.28 -8.83 -6.29
C GLY A 39 -10.87 -7.57 -6.93
N GLN A 40 -12.03 -7.12 -6.42
CA GLN A 40 -12.72 -5.93 -6.92
C GLN A 40 -12.25 -4.61 -6.28
N THR A 41 -11.46 -4.66 -5.21
CA THR A 41 -10.83 -3.45 -4.66
C THR A 41 -9.71 -2.99 -5.58
N ARG A 42 -9.71 -1.71 -5.96
CA ARG A 42 -8.72 -1.11 -6.87
C ARG A 42 -8.20 0.19 -6.28
N VAL A 43 -6.90 0.29 -6.08
CA VAL A 43 -6.25 1.48 -5.51
C VAL A 43 -5.12 1.93 -6.42
N MET A 44 -5.16 3.19 -6.86
CA MET A 44 -4.03 3.84 -7.51
C MET A 44 -3.12 4.41 -6.42
N CYS A 45 -1.87 3.94 -6.39
CA CYS A 45 -0.85 4.34 -5.45
C CYS A 45 0.26 5.06 -6.22
N THR A 46 0.51 6.33 -5.94
CA THR A 46 1.58 7.11 -6.57
C THR A 46 2.61 7.55 -5.56
N ALA A 47 3.86 7.66 -6.00
CA ALA A 47 4.97 8.18 -5.24
C ALA A 47 5.57 9.37 -6.00
N SER A 48 5.29 10.57 -5.49
CA SER A 48 5.80 11.84 -6.03
C SER A 48 7.04 12.26 -5.25
N VAL A 49 8.11 12.62 -5.97
CA VAL A 49 9.40 12.98 -5.39
C VAL A 49 9.60 14.49 -5.47
N THR A 50 10.05 15.09 -4.36
CA THR A 50 10.52 16.47 -4.29
C THR A 50 11.92 16.49 -3.68
N GLU A 51 12.87 17.13 -4.36
CA GLU A 51 14.18 17.42 -3.77
C GLU A 51 14.02 18.45 -2.64
N GLY A 52 14.62 18.17 -1.50
CA GLY A 52 14.43 18.91 -0.26
C GLY A 52 13.39 18.28 0.67
N VAL A 53 13.26 18.90 1.84
CA VAL A 53 12.39 18.45 2.93
C VAL A 53 11.52 19.58 3.46
N PRO A 54 10.42 19.27 4.17
CA PRO A 54 9.62 20.29 4.84
C PRO A 54 10.48 21.19 5.74
N ARG A 55 10.06 22.45 5.91
CA ARG A 55 10.83 23.48 6.65
C ARG A 55 11.29 23.02 8.03
N TRP A 56 10.46 22.27 8.75
CA TRP A 56 10.75 21.77 10.11
C TRP A 56 11.81 20.65 10.13
N ARG A 57 12.17 20.08 8.98
CA ARG A 57 13.17 18.99 8.84
C ARG A 57 14.44 19.41 8.10
N LYS A 58 14.46 20.62 7.53
CA LYS A 58 15.59 21.15 6.77
C LYS A 58 16.85 21.26 7.64
N GLY A 59 17.99 20.81 7.13
CA GLY A 59 19.28 20.81 7.82
C GLY A 59 19.48 19.63 8.77
N SER A 60 18.53 18.70 8.85
CA SER A 60 18.68 17.48 9.68
C SER A 60 19.49 16.38 8.99
N GLY A 61 19.66 16.47 7.66
CA GLY A 61 20.24 15.39 6.86
C GLY A 61 19.31 14.20 6.64
N LEU A 62 18.07 14.26 7.16
CA LEU A 62 17.08 13.19 7.06
C LEU A 62 15.99 13.57 6.06
N GLY A 63 15.63 12.63 5.20
CA GLY A 63 14.51 12.71 4.28
C GLY A 63 13.15 12.65 4.97
N TRP A 64 12.10 12.69 4.15
CA TRP A 64 10.74 12.60 4.64
C TRP A 64 9.84 11.76 3.75
N LEU A 65 8.95 11.00 4.37
CA LEU A 65 7.90 10.27 3.68
C LEU A 65 6.56 10.65 4.30
N THR A 66 5.65 11.11 3.47
CA THR A 66 4.25 11.41 3.84
C THR A 66 3.31 10.55 3.03
N ALA A 67 2.08 10.37 3.53
CA ALA A 67 1.05 9.65 2.81
C ALA A 67 -0.31 10.33 2.97
N GLU A 68 -1.07 10.33 1.89
CA GLU A 68 -2.46 10.73 1.82
C GLU A 68 -3.27 9.58 1.20
N TYR A 69 -4.48 9.40 1.71
CA TYR A 69 -5.44 8.42 1.25
C TYR A 69 -6.72 9.15 0.91
N ALA A 70 -7.37 8.76 -0.18
CA ALA A 70 -8.67 9.27 -0.55
C ALA A 70 -9.48 8.19 -1.27
N MET A 71 -10.80 8.38 -1.28
CA MET A 71 -11.70 7.54 -2.07
C MET A 71 -12.42 8.40 -3.09
N LEU A 72 -12.47 7.93 -4.34
CA LEU A 72 -13.36 8.55 -5.31
C LEU A 72 -14.82 8.45 -4.84
N PRO A 73 -15.66 9.47 -5.09
CA PRO A 73 -17.07 9.45 -4.69
C PRO A 73 -17.83 8.19 -5.09
N ALA A 74 -17.52 7.63 -6.26
CA ALA A 74 -18.16 6.45 -6.84
C ALA A 74 -17.36 5.15 -6.62
N ALA A 75 -16.37 5.15 -5.72
CA ALA A 75 -15.63 3.94 -5.39
C ALA A 75 -16.47 2.93 -4.61
N THR A 76 -17.45 3.40 -3.84
CA THR A 76 -18.37 2.58 -3.02
C THR A 76 -19.67 2.27 -3.76
N HIS A 77 -20.41 1.26 -3.30
CA HIS A 77 -21.73 0.88 -3.86
C HIS A 77 -22.71 2.05 -3.92
N GLU A 78 -22.74 2.86 -2.85
CA GLU A 78 -23.47 4.13 -2.82
C GLU A 78 -22.50 5.29 -2.98
N ARG A 79 -22.83 6.27 -3.83
CA ARG A 79 -21.97 7.42 -4.06
C ARG A 79 -21.82 8.25 -2.78
N SER A 80 -20.58 8.42 -2.32
CA SER A 80 -20.24 9.31 -1.21
C SER A 80 -20.05 10.77 -1.67
N GLY A 81 -20.17 11.72 -0.73
CA GLY A 81 -19.84 13.12 -1.01
C GLY A 81 -18.33 13.35 -0.98
N ARG A 82 -17.77 14.01 -2.01
CA ARG A 82 -16.33 14.33 -2.07
C ARG A 82 -15.90 15.21 -0.90
N GLU A 83 -14.84 14.84 -0.20
CA GLU A 83 -14.36 15.54 1.01
C GLU A 83 -13.98 17.00 0.75
N SER A 84 -13.37 17.29 -0.41
CA SER A 84 -13.04 18.66 -0.81
C SER A 84 -14.28 19.56 -0.93
N VAL A 85 -15.41 19.03 -1.39
CA VAL A 85 -16.69 19.76 -1.49
C VAL A 85 -17.30 19.97 -0.10
N ARG A 86 -17.09 19.03 0.83
CA ARG A 86 -17.53 19.15 2.23
C ARG A 86 -16.64 20.08 3.05
N GLY A 87 -15.49 20.50 2.50
CA GLY A 87 -14.53 21.39 3.15
C GLY A 87 -13.77 20.77 4.33
N LYS A 88 -13.84 19.44 4.51
CA LYS A 88 -13.14 18.74 5.59
C LYS A 88 -12.78 17.31 5.22
N VAL A 89 -11.58 16.91 5.61
CA VAL A 89 -11.13 15.50 5.57
C VAL A 89 -11.77 14.75 6.74
N GLY A 90 -12.29 13.56 6.47
CA GLY A 90 -12.94 12.69 7.45
C GLY A 90 -11.95 12.03 8.40
N GLY A 91 -12.44 11.59 9.57
CA GLY A 91 -11.63 10.89 10.57
C GLY A 91 -10.98 9.62 10.04
N ARG A 92 -11.76 8.78 9.33
CA ARG A 92 -11.27 7.55 8.67
C ARG A 92 -10.17 7.84 7.66
N THR A 93 -10.33 8.87 6.85
CA THR A 93 -9.32 9.30 5.86
C THR A 93 -8.02 9.69 6.56
N HIS A 94 -8.09 10.51 7.62
CA HIS A 94 -6.91 10.86 8.42
C HIS A 94 -6.23 9.67 9.10
N GLU A 95 -7.02 8.74 9.64
CA GLU A 95 -6.52 7.51 10.27
C GLU A 95 -5.72 6.68 9.26
N ILE A 96 -6.30 6.42 8.08
CA ILE A 96 -5.68 5.60 7.04
C ILE A 96 -4.44 6.30 6.46
N SER A 97 -4.49 7.61 6.16
CA SER A 97 -3.31 8.37 5.71
C SER A 97 -2.14 8.24 6.71
N ARG A 98 -2.44 8.32 8.01
CA ARG A 98 -1.42 8.14 9.05
C ARG A 98 -0.90 6.70 9.13
N LEU A 99 -1.78 5.70 8.99
CA LEU A 99 -1.40 4.29 8.96
C LEU A 99 -0.45 4.01 7.78
N VAL A 100 -0.81 4.42 6.56
CA VAL A 100 0.05 4.23 5.36
C VAL A 100 1.41 4.89 5.58
N GLY A 101 1.42 6.16 6.03
CA GLY A 101 2.65 6.90 6.26
C GLY A 101 3.53 6.27 7.35
N ARG A 102 2.95 5.81 8.47
CA ARG A 102 3.71 5.12 9.53
C ARG A 102 4.28 3.80 9.03
N SER A 103 3.46 3.01 8.34
CA SER A 103 3.84 1.70 7.81
C SER A 103 5.05 1.81 6.87
N LEU A 104 5.00 2.74 5.92
CA LEU A 104 6.04 2.86 4.91
C LEU A 104 7.28 3.64 5.38
N ARG A 105 7.16 4.48 6.42
CA ARG A 105 8.35 5.00 7.12
C ARG A 105 9.15 3.92 7.84
N ALA A 106 8.54 2.78 8.19
CA ALA A 106 9.29 1.64 8.72
C ALA A 106 10.06 0.85 7.64
N ALA A 107 9.75 1.07 6.36
CA ALA A 107 10.34 0.39 5.21
C ALA A 107 11.59 1.11 4.65
N ILE A 108 11.91 2.30 5.15
CA ILE A 108 12.90 3.20 4.54
C ILE A 108 13.77 3.89 5.59
N ASP A 109 15.08 3.85 5.39
CA ASP A 109 16.05 4.64 6.13
C ASP A 109 16.01 6.09 5.63
N LEU A 110 15.43 6.98 6.44
CA LEU A 110 15.32 8.40 6.10
C LEU A 110 16.69 9.11 6.08
N SER A 111 17.71 8.59 6.75
CA SER A 111 19.08 9.12 6.63
C SER A 111 19.67 8.76 5.27
N ALA A 112 19.52 7.51 4.84
CA ALA A 112 19.99 7.05 3.54
C ALA A 112 19.23 7.69 2.37
N LEU A 113 17.96 8.05 2.58
CA LEU A 113 17.16 8.82 1.62
C LEU A 113 17.74 10.24 1.38
N GLY A 114 18.54 10.78 2.30
CA GLY A 114 19.01 12.16 2.26
C GLY A 114 17.86 13.16 2.31
N GLU A 115 18.13 14.46 2.10
CA GLU A 115 17.09 15.49 2.13
C GLU A 115 16.19 15.48 0.88
N ASN A 116 15.45 14.39 0.69
CA ASN A 116 14.43 14.20 -0.33
C ASN A 116 13.10 13.87 0.35
N THR A 117 12.00 14.33 -0.24
CA THR A 117 10.64 14.02 0.21
C THR A 117 9.94 13.14 -0.79
N ILE A 118 9.35 12.05 -0.30
CA ILE A 118 8.43 11.20 -1.05
C ILE A 118 7.02 11.40 -0.50
N ALA A 119 6.11 11.87 -1.35
CA ALA A 119 4.68 11.93 -1.06
C ALA A 119 3.99 10.74 -1.70
N LEU A 120 3.31 9.94 -0.88
CA LEU A 120 2.51 8.81 -1.32
C LEU A 120 1.04 9.21 -1.36
N ASP A 121 0.39 9.04 -2.51
CA ASP A 121 -1.04 9.29 -2.67
C ASP A 121 -1.72 7.98 -3.02
N CYS A 122 -2.71 7.59 -2.22
CA CYS A 122 -3.46 6.36 -2.36
C CYS A 122 -4.93 6.67 -2.65
N ASP A 123 -5.30 6.67 -3.93
CA ASP A 123 -6.65 6.96 -4.41
C ASP A 123 -7.40 5.66 -4.71
N VAL A 124 -8.45 5.40 -3.93
CA VAL A 124 -9.33 4.25 -4.17
C VAL A 124 -10.25 4.54 -5.35
N LEU A 125 -10.11 3.72 -6.39
CA LEU A 125 -10.90 3.79 -7.61
C LEU A 125 -12.18 2.94 -7.48
N GLN A 126 -12.10 1.81 -6.79
CA GLN A 126 -13.19 0.90 -6.50
C GLN A 126 -12.95 0.23 -5.14
N ALA A 127 -13.98 0.12 -4.32
CA ALA A 127 -13.90 -0.39 -2.95
C ALA A 127 -14.83 -1.58 -2.75
N ASP A 128 -14.24 -2.71 -2.38
CA ASP A 128 -14.92 -3.94 -2.01
C ASP A 128 -14.19 -4.59 -0.82
N GLY A 129 -13.92 -3.84 0.26
CA GLY A 129 -13.18 -4.34 1.43
C GLY A 129 -11.64 -4.36 1.25
N GLY A 130 -10.91 -4.17 2.35
CA GLY A 130 -9.43 -4.20 2.35
C GLY A 130 -8.75 -3.02 1.63
N THR A 131 -9.40 -1.87 1.45
CA THR A 131 -8.82 -0.75 0.67
C THR A 131 -7.55 -0.18 1.30
N ARG A 132 -7.47 -0.10 2.64
CA ARG A 132 -6.30 0.43 3.35
C ARG A 132 -5.09 -0.52 3.25
N THR A 133 -5.33 -1.82 3.29
CA THR A 133 -4.29 -2.86 3.22
C THR A 133 -3.78 -3.01 1.78
N ALA A 134 -4.69 -2.95 0.79
CA ALA A 134 -4.32 -2.80 -0.62
C ALA A 134 -3.47 -1.53 -0.85
N ALA A 135 -3.87 -0.37 -0.30
CA ALA A 135 -3.13 0.88 -0.40
C ALA A 135 -1.69 0.76 0.12
N ILE A 136 -1.48 0.18 1.32
CA ILE A 136 -0.14 -0.04 1.88
C ILE A 136 0.70 -0.94 0.96
N THR A 137 0.11 -2.04 0.50
CA THR A 137 0.81 -3.03 -0.34
C THR A 137 1.22 -2.44 -1.70
N GLY A 138 0.34 -1.68 -2.36
CA GLY A 138 0.64 -1.01 -3.63
C GLY A 138 1.59 0.18 -3.47
N ALA A 139 1.44 0.96 -2.40
CA ALA A 139 2.28 2.12 -2.14
C ALA A 139 3.72 1.75 -1.80
N TYR A 140 3.98 0.56 -1.23
CA TYR A 140 5.35 0.04 -1.10
C TYR A 140 6.02 -0.15 -2.47
N VAL A 141 5.31 -0.70 -3.46
CA VAL A 141 5.84 -0.88 -4.81
C VAL A 141 6.08 0.46 -5.50
N ALA A 142 5.15 1.42 -5.35
CA ALA A 142 5.33 2.78 -5.85
C ALA A 142 6.53 3.48 -5.18
N LEU A 143 6.73 3.28 -3.87
CA LEU A 143 7.89 3.78 -3.14
C LEU A 143 9.19 3.18 -3.69
N ALA A 144 9.24 1.88 -3.98
CA ALA A 144 10.41 1.24 -4.56
C ALA A 144 10.75 1.77 -5.96
N ASP A 145 9.73 2.04 -6.79
CA ASP A 145 9.92 2.71 -8.07
C ASP A 145 10.46 4.14 -7.89
N ALA A 146 9.94 4.91 -6.94
CA ALA A 146 10.44 6.26 -6.64
C ALA A 146 11.89 6.26 -6.12
N VAL A 147 12.28 5.26 -5.34
CA VAL A 147 13.68 5.06 -4.91
C VAL A 147 14.57 4.77 -6.12
N THR A 148 14.13 3.89 -7.02
CA THR A 148 14.85 3.59 -8.28
C THR A 148 15.07 4.86 -9.11
N TRP A 149 14.02 5.70 -9.22
CA TRP A 149 14.08 6.98 -9.92
C TRP A 149 15.07 7.97 -9.26
N LEU A 150 15.06 8.07 -7.93
CA LEU A 150 15.97 8.92 -7.17
C LEU A 150 17.44 8.47 -7.31
N GLN A 151 17.67 7.15 -7.31
CA GLN A 151 18.99 6.56 -7.54
C GLN A 151 19.51 6.90 -8.95
N SER A 152 18.68 6.75 -9.98
CA SER A 152 19.11 7.05 -11.36
C SER A 152 19.45 8.53 -11.54
N LYS A 153 18.78 9.42 -10.81
CA LYS A 153 19.07 10.86 -10.78
C LYS A 153 20.35 11.20 -10.02
N GLY A 154 20.89 10.28 -9.22
CA GLY A 154 22.02 10.52 -8.32
C GLY A 154 21.65 11.30 -7.05
N ALA A 155 20.36 11.42 -6.73
CA ALA A 155 19.86 12.16 -5.56
C ALA A 155 19.88 11.30 -4.27
N VAL A 156 19.96 9.99 -4.42
CA VAL A 156 20.08 9.01 -3.32
C VAL A 156 21.24 8.08 -3.62
N ALA A 157 22.11 7.90 -2.63
CA ALA A 157 23.22 6.95 -2.72
C ALA A 157 22.78 5.58 -2.16
N GLY A 158 23.03 4.50 -2.90
CA GLY A 158 22.67 3.15 -2.45
C GLY A 158 21.16 2.93 -2.34
N ASN A 159 20.74 1.89 -1.62
CA ASN A 159 19.34 1.55 -1.43
C ASN A 159 18.87 1.91 -0.01
N PRO A 160 17.97 2.90 0.16
CA PRO A 160 17.44 3.27 1.46
C PRO A 160 16.34 2.32 1.97
N LEU A 161 15.84 1.38 1.17
CA LEU A 161 14.78 0.46 1.61
C LEU A 161 15.35 -0.64 2.52
N THR A 162 14.71 -0.84 3.68
CA THR A 162 15.16 -1.76 4.73
C THR A 162 14.40 -3.08 4.79
N GLY A 163 13.28 -3.18 4.08
CA GLY A 163 12.47 -4.40 3.99
C GLY A 163 11.15 -4.13 3.26
N ALA A 164 10.54 -5.17 2.69
CA ALA A 164 9.25 -5.03 2.04
C ALA A 164 8.13 -4.92 3.06
N ILE A 165 7.14 -4.08 2.77
CA ILE A 165 5.93 -3.91 3.58
C ILE A 165 4.71 -4.34 2.77
N ALA A 166 3.90 -5.20 3.36
CA ALA A 166 2.61 -5.62 2.83
C ALA A 166 1.61 -5.66 3.98
N ALA A 167 0.32 -5.56 3.64
CA ALA A 167 -0.73 -5.59 4.64
C ALA A 167 -1.94 -6.34 4.11
N VAL A 168 -2.67 -6.99 5.01
CA VAL A 168 -3.87 -7.76 4.69
C VAL A 168 -4.91 -7.59 5.80
N SER A 169 -6.19 -7.62 5.43
CA SER A 169 -7.27 -7.71 6.41
C SER A 169 -7.51 -9.17 6.79
N VAL A 170 -7.84 -9.42 8.04
CA VAL A 170 -8.28 -10.72 8.54
C VAL A 170 -9.44 -10.49 9.50
N GLY A 171 -10.30 -11.47 9.69
CA GLY A 171 -11.38 -11.34 10.67
C GLY A 171 -12.09 -12.65 10.94
N VAL A 172 -13.01 -12.60 11.90
CA VAL A 172 -13.87 -13.73 12.26
C VAL A 172 -15.25 -13.51 11.64
N VAL A 173 -15.66 -14.42 10.78
CA VAL A 173 -16.97 -14.40 10.10
C VAL A 173 -17.61 -15.77 10.25
N ASP A 174 -18.81 -15.81 10.82
CA ASP A 174 -19.53 -17.04 11.13
C ASP A 174 -18.66 -18.02 11.96
N GLY A 175 -17.92 -17.49 12.94
CA GLY A 175 -17.00 -18.25 13.80
C GLY A 175 -15.70 -18.74 13.13
N ARG A 176 -15.38 -18.31 11.91
CA ARG A 176 -14.19 -18.75 11.15
C ARG A 176 -13.22 -17.60 10.90
N VAL A 177 -11.92 -17.85 11.06
CA VAL A 177 -10.86 -16.88 10.72
C VAL A 177 -10.68 -16.85 9.20
N LEU A 178 -11.03 -15.73 8.58
CA LEU A 178 -10.92 -15.51 7.14
C LEU A 178 -9.83 -14.48 6.81
N CYS A 179 -9.12 -14.71 5.72
CA CYS A 179 -8.12 -13.81 5.15
C CYS A 179 -8.71 -12.99 3.99
N ASP A 180 -8.32 -11.71 3.92
CA ASP A 180 -8.65 -10.77 2.85
C ASP A 180 -10.16 -10.67 2.59
N LEU A 181 -10.85 -10.02 3.54
CA LEU A 181 -12.31 -9.86 3.55
C LEU A 181 -12.78 -8.89 2.44
N PRO A 182 -13.70 -9.29 1.53
CA PRO A 182 -14.48 -8.38 0.73
C PRO A 182 -15.52 -7.64 1.57
N TYR A 183 -16.18 -6.62 1.01
CA TYR A 183 -17.13 -5.78 1.77
C TYR A 183 -18.25 -6.59 2.43
N GLU A 184 -18.77 -7.60 1.73
CA GLU A 184 -19.86 -8.44 2.23
C GLU A 184 -19.47 -9.23 3.50
N GLU A 185 -18.22 -9.68 3.60
CA GLU A 185 -17.70 -10.40 4.78
C GLU A 185 -17.32 -9.41 5.90
N ASP A 186 -16.63 -8.31 5.56
CA ASP A 186 -16.20 -7.26 6.48
C ASP A 186 -17.38 -6.62 7.23
N SER A 187 -18.47 -6.33 6.51
CA SER A 187 -19.68 -5.69 7.07
C SER A 187 -20.44 -6.53 8.10
N ARG A 188 -20.17 -7.83 8.19
CA ARG A 188 -20.78 -8.76 9.15
C ARG A 188 -19.77 -9.48 10.05
N ALA A 189 -18.49 -9.07 10.00
CA ALA A 189 -17.46 -9.69 10.80
C ALA A 189 -17.72 -9.44 12.30
N GLU A 190 -17.50 -10.46 13.12
CA GLU A 190 -17.56 -10.37 14.58
C GLU A 190 -16.32 -9.63 15.11
N VAL A 191 -15.20 -9.83 14.43
CA VAL A 191 -13.90 -9.22 14.70
C VAL A 191 -13.23 -8.96 13.36
N ASP A 192 -12.69 -7.77 13.17
CA ASP A 192 -11.87 -7.45 12.00
C ASP A 192 -10.52 -6.87 12.44
N MET A 193 -9.50 -7.12 11.63
CA MET A 193 -8.17 -6.63 11.89
C MET A 193 -7.43 -6.32 10.59
N ASN A 194 -6.68 -5.23 10.60
CA ASN A 194 -5.73 -4.89 9.56
C ASN A 194 -4.31 -5.12 10.11
N VAL A 195 -3.57 -6.01 9.47
CA VAL A 195 -2.21 -6.38 9.90
C VAL A 195 -1.21 -5.91 8.86
N VAL A 196 -0.20 -5.17 9.30
CA VAL A 196 0.91 -4.71 8.48
C VAL A 196 2.16 -5.51 8.85
N CYS A 197 2.70 -6.23 7.88
CA CYS A 197 3.90 -7.06 8.05
C CYS A 197 5.09 -6.47 7.29
N GLN A 198 6.28 -6.78 7.80
CA GLN A 198 7.55 -6.60 7.11
C GLN A 198 8.10 -7.97 6.68
N SER A 199 8.84 -8.02 5.57
CA SER A 199 9.26 -9.26 4.91
C SER A 199 10.13 -10.23 5.72
N GLU A 200 10.64 -9.81 6.88
CA GLU A 200 11.39 -10.69 7.80
C GLU A 200 10.48 -11.32 8.89
N GLY A 201 9.16 -11.36 8.66
CA GLY A 201 8.18 -11.90 9.59
C GLY A 201 7.86 -10.98 10.78
N LYS A 202 8.32 -9.73 10.74
CA LYS A 202 8.06 -8.73 11.79
C LYS A 202 6.73 -8.04 11.57
N LEU A 203 6.03 -7.70 12.65
CA LEU A 203 4.81 -6.89 12.63
C LEU A 203 5.17 -5.40 12.75
N ILE A 204 4.52 -4.56 11.94
CA ILE A 204 4.67 -3.10 11.99
C ILE A 204 3.50 -2.47 12.75
N GLU A 205 2.27 -2.85 12.41
CA GLU A 205 1.06 -2.34 13.07
C GLU A 205 -0.03 -3.42 13.01
N VAL A 206 -0.80 -3.52 14.08
CA VAL A 206 -1.93 -4.45 14.23
C VAL A 206 -3.13 -3.62 14.71
N GLN A 207 -4.10 -3.41 13.83
CA GLN A 207 -5.32 -2.65 14.13
C GLN A 207 -6.51 -3.60 14.18
N GLY A 208 -6.84 -4.11 15.35
CA GLY A 208 -7.96 -5.03 15.57
C GLY A 208 -9.11 -4.36 16.30
N THR A 209 -10.34 -4.63 15.86
CA THR A 209 -11.57 -4.13 16.46
C THR A 209 -12.51 -5.31 16.72
N ALA A 210 -13.16 -5.29 17.88
CA ALA A 210 -14.23 -6.21 18.21
C ALA A 210 -15.57 -5.49 17.99
N GLU A 211 -16.41 -6.02 17.11
CA GLU A 211 -17.75 -5.46 16.86
C GLU A 211 -18.75 -6.19 17.77
N GLY A 212 -19.00 -5.61 18.94
CA GLY A 212 -20.01 -6.09 19.90
C GLY A 212 -19.46 -6.89 21.09
N ALA A 213 -18.71 -7.98 20.86
CA ALA A 213 -18.20 -8.85 21.93
C ALA A 213 -16.67 -9.03 21.85
N ALA A 214 -16.00 -9.07 23.00
CA ALA A 214 -14.56 -9.31 23.07
C ALA A 214 -14.19 -10.71 22.56
N PHE A 215 -13.00 -10.85 21.97
CA PHE A 215 -12.46 -12.11 21.47
C PHE A 215 -11.28 -12.60 22.30
N GLY A 216 -11.06 -13.92 22.28
CA GLY A 216 -9.99 -14.57 23.03
C GLY A 216 -8.60 -14.30 22.44
N ARG A 217 -7.56 -14.45 23.26
CA ARG A 217 -6.17 -14.32 22.79
C ARG A 217 -5.83 -15.34 21.71
N ASP A 218 -6.31 -16.57 21.84
CA ASP A 218 -6.08 -17.62 20.84
C ASP A 218 -6.67 -17.24 19.47
N THR A 219 -7.79 -16.50 19.44
CA THR A 219 -8.38 -15.95 18.22
C THR A 219 -7.48 -14.87 17.60
N LEU A 220 -6.90 -13.99 18.43
CA LEU A 220 -5.92 -13.01 17.96
C LEU A 220 -4.74 -13.70 17.29
N ASP A 221 -4.16 -14.70 17.96
CA ASP A 221 -2.98 -15.41 17.45
C ASP A 221 -3.30 -16.14 16.14
N ALA A 222 -4.46 -16.79 16.03
CA ALA A 222 -4.92 -17.42 14.79
C ALA A 222 -5.12 -16.42 13.63
N MET A 223 -5.64 -15.22 13.91
CA MET A 223 -5.75 -14.15 12.91
C MET A 223 -4.37 -13.63 12.48
N LEU A 224 -3.41 -13.51 13.41
CA LEU A 224 -2.04 -13.07 13.09
C LEU A 224 -1.33 -14.11 12.22
N ASP A 225 -1.46 -15.41 12.53
CA ASP A 225 -0.91 -16.50 11.71
C ASP A 225 -1.46 -16.45 10.27
N SER A 226 -2.78 -16.29 10.13
CA SER A 226 -3.45 -16.14 8.83
C SER A 226 -2.97 -14.89 8.07
N ALA A 227 -2.81 -13.77 8.78
CA ALA A 227 -2.35 -12.52 8.18
C ALA A 227 -0.90 -12.59 7.69
N GLN A 228 -0.01 -13.24 8.45
CA GLN A 228 1.39 -13.41 8.07
C GLN A 228 1.50 -14.31 6.83
N ALA A 229 0.79 -15.43 6.79
CA ALA A 229 0.73 -16.29 5.60
C ALA A 229 0.17 -15.55 4.37
N GLY A 230 -0.84 -14.70 4.55
CA GLY A 230 -1.33 -13.80 3.51
C GLY A 230 -0.27 -12.81 3.03
N CYS A 231 0.46 -12.18 3.95
CA CYS A 231 1.52 -11.23 3.62
C CYS A 231 2.70 -11.89 2.90
N GLU A 232 3.06 -13.14 3.21
CA GLU A 232 4.07 -13.91 2.47
C GLU A 232 3.75 -14.02 0.98
N LYS A 233 2.48 -14.32 0.65
CA LYS A 233 1.99 -14.33 -0.73
C LYS A 233 2.06 -12.93 -1.36
N LEU A 234 1.69 -11.88 -0.63
CA LEU A 234 1.78 -10.50 -1.13
C LEU A 234 3.23 -10.06 -1.40
N PHE A 235 4.19 -10.44 -0.55
CA PHE A 235 5.60 -10.14 -0.78
C PHE A 235 6.13 -10.80 -2.06
N GLU A 236 5.65 -12.01 -2.36
CA GLU A 236 6.02 -12.69 -3.61
C GLU A 236 5.49 -11.92 -4.83
N LEU A 237 4.24 -11.48 -4.79
CA LEU A 237 3.66 -10.66 -5.88
C LEU A 237 4.39 -9.31 -6.03
N GLN A 238 4.77 -8.67 -4.93
CA GLN A 238 5.60 -7.45 -4.97
C GLN A 238 6.97 -7.71 -5.62
N ARG A 239 7.65 -8.80 -5.24
CA ARG A 239 8.94 -9.19 -5.84
C ARG A 239 8.80 -9.45 -7.34
N GLN A 240 7.75 -10.16 -7.76
CA GLN A 240 7.47 -10.42 -9.17
C GLN A 240 7.27 -9.12 -9.95
N ALA A 241 6.45 -8.20 -9.43
CA ALA A 241 6.21 -6.90 -10.05
C ALA A 241 7.49 -6.06 -10.16
N LEU A 242 8.30 -6.00 -9.09
CA LEU A 242 9.55 -5.24 -9.04
C LEU A 242 10.71 -5.89 -9.80
N GLY A 243 10.60 -7.18 -10.13
CA GLY A 243 11.58 -7.90 -10.96
C GLY A 243 11.57 -7.47 -12.44
N ALA A 244 10.50 -6.81 -12.89
CA ALA A 244 10.44 -6.23 -14.23
C ALA A 244 11.23 -4.90 -14.32
N PRO A 245 11.71 -4.50 -15.52
CA PRO A 245 12.34 -3.20 -15.73
C PRO A 245 11.46 -2.04 -15.23
N TYR A 246 12.11 -0.92 -14.84
CA TYR A 246 11.38 0.30 -14.51
C TYR A 246 10.49 0.74 -15.69
N PRO A 247 9.20 1.05 -15.47
CA PRO A 247 8.22 1.17 -16.56
C PRO A 247 8.29 2.49 -17.34
N GLY A 248 9.06 3.48 -16.88
CA GLY A 248 9.21 4.78 -17.53
C GLY A 248 10.64 5.08 -17.98
N GLU A 249 10.90 6.33 -18.37
CA GLU A 249 12.25 6.81 -18.64
C GLU A 249 12.89 7.31 -17.34
N LEU A 250 14.03 6.70 -16.98
CA LEU A 250 14.81 7.13 -15.82
C LEU A 250 15.55 8.43 -16.13
N PRO A 251 15.56 9.42 -15.21
CA PRO A 251 16.33 10.63 -15.40
C PRO A 251 17.83 10.32 -15.41
N THR A 252 18.56 11.00 -16.29
CA THR A 252 20.01 10.94 -16.36
C THR A 252 20.65 11.82 -15.28
N PRO A 253 21.73 11.39 -14.61
CA PRO A 253 22.45 12.24 -13.68
C PRO A 253 22.95 13.53 -14.34
N PRO A 254 23.05 14.65 -13.59
CA PRO A 254 23.70 15.85 -14.09
C PRO A 254 25.14 15.55 -14.55
N GLY A 255 25.50 15.96 -15.76
CA GLY A 255 26.87 15.84 -16.30
C GLY A 255 27.16 14.60 -17.15
N VAL A 256 26.20 13.68 -17.31
CA VAL A 256 26.29 12.57 -18.28
C VAL A 256 25.42 12.93 -19.48
N THR A 257 26.03 13.31 -20.61
CA THR A 257 25.30 13.48 -21.87
C THR A 257 24.76 12.12 -22.31
N ALA A 258 23.45 12.02 -22.53
CA ALA A 258 22.83 10.84 -23.11
C ALA A 258 23.54 10.46 -24.43
N PRO A 259 23.90 9.19 -24.64
CA PRO A 259 24.51 8.78 -25.89
C PRO A 259 23.45 8.88 -27.00
N GLY A 260 23.47 9.96 -27.80
CA GLY A 260 22.70 9.98 -29.05
C GLY A 260 22.09 11.30 -29.55
N SER A 261 22.23 12.46 -28.89
CA SER A 261 21.78 13.72 -29.52
C SER A 261 22.85 14.29 -30.46
N SER A 262 23.13 13.59 -31.56
CA SER A 262 23.86 14.20 -32.67
C SER A 262 22.97 15.31 -33.25
N SER A 263 23.39 16.55 -33.06
CA SER A 263 22.77 17.72 -33.66
C SER A 263 22.92 17.66 -35.18
N ALA A 264 21.88 17.23 -35.90
CA ALA A 264 21.76 17.53 -37.32
C ALA A 264 21.22 18.96 -37.44
N ARG A 265 22.13 19.94 -37.42
CA ARG A 265 21.89 21.25 -38.04
C ARG A 265 21.92 21.04 -39.56
N ARG A 266 20.77 21.18 -40.22
CA ARG A 266 20.62 21.83 -41.53
C ARG A 266 19.26 22.50 -41.58
#